data_AF-A0A7W4IHF8-F1
#
_entry.id   AF-A0A7W4IHF8-F1
#
_cell.length_a   1.000
_cell.length_b   1.000
_cell.length_c   1.000
_cell.angle_alpha   90.00
_cell.angle_beta   90.00
_cell.angle_gamma   90.00
#
_symmetry.space_group_name_H-M   'P 1'
#
loop_
_entity.id
_entity.type
_entity.pdbx_description
1 polymer ?
#
loop_
_entity_poly.entity_id
_entity_poly.type
_entity_poly.pdbx_seq_one_letter_code
_entity_poly.pdbx_strand_id
1 'polypeptide(L)' 'MGKPHCTFFVDDVEAVPVETLGPGIETHPPFPSKTNLHSVQVIGPARIRLRIRERGGGPFE' A
#
# COMPACT_ATOMS: atom_id res chain seq x y z
N MET A 1 13.50 -6.93 1.25
CA MET A 1 13.46 -6.70 -0.22
C MET A 1 13.57 -8.06 -0.90
N GLY A 2 12.59 -8.42 -1.75
CA GLY A 2 12.42 -9.76 -2.31
C GLY A 2 10.95 -10.18 -2.48
N LYS A 3 10.03 -9.45 -1.82
CA LYS A 3 8.57 -9.52 -2.07
C LYS A 3 8.19 -8.37 -3.01
N PRO A 4 7.18 -8.53 -3.88
CA PRO A 4 6.66 -7.44 -4.71
C PRO A 4 5.98 -6.37 -3.84
N HIS A 5 6.17 -5.11 -4.24
CA HIS A 5 5.57 -3.94 -3.60
C HIS A 5 4.93 -3.07 -4.68
N CYS A 6 3.72 -2.60 -4.42
CA CYS A 6 2.99 -1.67 -5.26
C CYS A 6 2.82 -0.36 -4.48
N THR A 7 3.40 0.73 -4.98
CA THR A 7 3.48 2.01 -4.27
C THR A 7 2.69 3.09 -5.00
N PHE A 8 1.81 3.76 -4.26
CA PHE A 8 1.03 4.90 -4.74
C PHE A 8 1.41 6.15 -3.96
N PHE A 9 1.60 7.25 -4.66
CA PHE A 9 1.73 8.57 -4.05
C PHE A 9 0.35 9.19 -3.92
N VAL A 10 0.03 9.70 -2.73
CA VAL A 10 -1.29 10.24 -2.36
C VAL A 10 -1.11 11.53 -1.57
N ASP A 11 -2.13 12.39 -1.63
CA ASP A 11 -2.13 13.65 -0.89
C ASP A 11 -2.29 13.44 0.62
N ASP A 12 -3.04 12.41 1.03
CA ASP A 12 -3.24 12.02 2.42
C ASP A 12 -3.38 10.49 2.54
N VAL A 13 -2.49 9.85 3.32
CA VAL A 13 -2.53 8.39 3.54
C VAL A 13 -3.64 7.94 4.48
N GLU A 14 -4.18 8.83 5.31
CA GLU A 14 -5.29 8.50 6.22
C GLU A 14 -6.62 8.41 5.46
N ALA A 15 -6.74 9.18 4.36
CA ALA A 15 -7.92 9.20 3.50
C ALA A 15 -7.98 8.02 2.51
N VAL A 16 -6.90 7.24 2.35
CA VAL A 16 -6.89 6.10 1.43
C VAL A 16 -7.76 4.98 2.00
N PRO A 17 -8.78 4.49 1.26
CA PRO A 17 -9.65 3.42 1.74
C PRO A 17 -8.97 2.05 1.54
N VAL A 18 -7.85 1.85 2.23
CA VAL A 18 -6.94 0.71 2.06
C VAL A 18 -7.62 -0.64 2.28
N GLU A 19 -8.65 -0.71 3.14
CA GLU A 19 -9.44 -1.93 3.34
C GLU A 19 -10.23 -2.35 2.10
N THR A 20 -10.77 -1.37 1.37
CA THR A 20 -11.59 -1.65 0.17
C THR A 20 -10.71 -1.88 -1.06
N LEU A 21 -9.63 -1.12 -1.21
CA LEU A 21 -8.71 -1.21 -2.35
C LEU A 21 -7.68 -2.34 -2.21
N GLY A 22 -7.30 -2.64 -0.97
CA GLY A 22 -6.24 -3.57 -0.61
C GLY A 22 -6.38 -4.95 -1.23
N PRO A 23 -7.51 -5.67 -1.07
CA PRO A 23 -7.70 -7.00 -1.63
C PRO A 23 -7.58 -7.04 -3.17
N GLY A 24 -8.13 -6.04 -3.85
CA GLY A 24 -8.07 -5.94 -5.32
C GLY A 24 -6.66 -5.68 -5.83
N ILE A 25 -5.92 -4.78 -5.19
CA ILE A 25 -4.53 -4.49 -5.56
C ILE A 25 -3.61 -5.66 -5.19
N GLU A 26 -3.80 -6.25 -4.01
CA GLU A 26 -3.00 -7.38 -3.52
C GLU A 26 -3.02 -8.54 -4.51
N THR A 27 -4.16 -8.83 -5.14
CA THR A 27 -4.38 -9.98 -6.04
C THR A 27 -4.39 -9.61 -7.52
N HIS A 28 -4.03 -8.38 -7.87
CA HIS A 28 -4.09 -7.88 -9.25
C HIS A 28 -3.24 -8.77 -10.20
N PRO A 29 -3.65 -9.02 -11.46
CA PRO A 29 -3.01 -9.99 -12.36
C PRO A 29 -1.48 -9.89 -12.53
N PRO A 30 -0.85 -8.69 -12.55
CA PRO A 30 0.60 -8.53 -12.57
C PRO A 30 1.33 -8.98 -11.31
N PHE A 31 0.61 -9.30 -10.22
CA PHE A 31 1.15 -9.78 -8.95
C PHE A 31 0.71 -11.23 -8.69
N PRO A 32 1.22 -12.22 -9.44
CA PRO A 32 0.82 -13.63 -9.30
C PRO A 32 1.14 -14.20 -7.92
N SER A 33 2.15 -13.66 -7.23
CA SER A 33 2.48 -14.01 -5.83
C SER A 33 1.92 -13.02 -4.82
N LYS A 34 0.91 -12.23 -5.22
CA LYS A 34 0.33 -11.07 -4.53
C LYS A 34 1.34 -9.98 -4.20
N THR A 35 0.90 -8.78 -3.84
CA THR A 35 1.78 -7.64 -3.50
C THR A 35 1.50 -7.02 -2.14
N ASN A 36 2.52 -6.43 -1.53
CA ASN A 36 2.31 -5.42 -0.49
C ASN A 36 1.84 -4.11 -1.13
N LEU A 37 0.94 -3.40 -0.48
CA LEU A 37 0.44 -2.11 -0.93
C LEU A 37 1.01 -1.00 -0.05
N HIS A 38 1.67 -0.02 -0.67
CA HIS A 38 2.23 1.15 0.00
C HIS A 38 1.46 2.40 -0.43
N SER A 39 0.94 3.14 0.53
CA SER A 39 0.42 4.50 0.34
C SER A 39 1.44 5.48 0.89
N VAL A 40 1.94 6.39 0.06
CA VAL A 40 3.01 7.33 0.39
C VAL A 40 2.49 8.75 0.25
N GLN A 41 2.56 9.51 1.34
CA GLN A 41 2.34 10.95 1.33
C GLN A 41 3.67 11.66 1.53
N VAL A 42 3.99 12.57 0.62
CA VAL A 42 5.18 13.42 0.74
C VAL A 42 4.83 14.60 1.64
N ILE A 43 5.39 14.64 2.85
CA ILE A 43 5.13 15.69 3.86
C ILE A 43 6.29 16.69 3.96
N GLY A 44 7.27 16.58 3.06
CA GLY A 44 8.41 17.49 2.97
C GLY A 44 9.51 16.95 2.05
N PRO A 45 10.54 17.76 1.75
CA PRO A 45 11.58 17.43 0.76
C PRO A 45 12.43 16.19 1.11
N ALA A 46 12.46 15.79 2.37
CA ALA A 46 13.15 14.58 2.84
C ALA A 46 12.30 13.79 3.86
N ARG A 47 10.96 13.96 3.81
CA ARG A 47 10.04 13.34 4.75
C ARG A 47 8.84 12.78 4.03
N ILE A 48 8.54 11.52 4.30
CA ILE A 48 7.33 10.85 3.83
C ILE A 48 6.58 10.25 5.01
N ARG A 49 5.26 10.18 4.89
CA ARG A 49 4.43 9.28 5.68
C ARG A 49 4.09 8.08 4.82
N LEU A 50 4.29 6.88 5.37
CA LEU A 50 4.09 5.62 4.66
C LEU A 50 3.10 4.77 5.45
N ARG A 51 2.05 4.29 4.78
CA ARG A 51 1.14 3.28 5.30
C ARG A 51 1.26 2.03 4.43
N ILE A 52 1.47 0.88 5.08
CA ILE A 52 1.73 -0.41 4.41
C ILE A 52 0.60 -1.36 4.75
N ARG A 53 -0.03 -1.93 3.73
CA ARG A 53 -0.84 -3.15 3.88
C ARG A 53 0.01 -4.34 3.45
N GLU A 54 0.33 -5.20 4.40
CA GLU A 54 1.11 -6.40 4.15
C GLU A 54 0.27 -7.47 3.46
N ARG A 55 0.88 -8.17 2.49
CA ARG A 55 0.31 -9.35 1.86
C ARG A 55 -0.05 -10.39 2.92
N GLY A 56 -1.32 -10.80 2.97
CA GLY A 56 -1.82 -11.76 3.96
C GLY A 56 -1.93 -11.24 5.40
N GLY A 57 -1.64 -9.95 5.64
CA GLY A 57 -2.03 -9.28 6.88
C GLY A 57 -3.52 -8.98 6.79
N GLY A 58 -4.27 -9.33 7.84
CA GLY A 58 -5.69 -9.02 7.93
C GLY A 58 -6.00 -7.51 7.91
N PRO A 59 -7.24 -7.11 8.21
CA PRO A 59 -7.59 -5.69 8.30
C PRO A 59 -6.74 -4.95 9.34
N PHE A 60 -6.52 -3.64 9.14
CA PHE A 60 -5.90 -2.77 10.14
C PHE A 60 -6.82 -2.67 11.37
N GLU A 61 -6.31 -3.00 12.56
CA GLU A 61 -6.94 -2.58 13.84
C GLU A 61 -6.73 -1.09 14.08
#